data_AF-A0A9P6QV38-F1
#
_entry.id   AF-A0A9P6QV38-F1
#
_cell.length_a   1.000
_cell.length_b   1.000
_cell.length_c   1.000
_cell.angle_alpha   90.00
_cell.angle_beta   90.00
_cell.angle_gamma   90.00
#
_symmetry.space_group_name_H-M   'P 1'
#
loop_
_entity.id
_entity.type
_entity.pdbx_description
1 polymer ?
#
loop_
_entity_poly.entity_id
_entity_poly.type
_entity_poly.pdbx_seq_one_letter_code
_entity_poly.pdbx_strand_id
1 'polypeptide(L)'
;MQLSTLITLTVATSMAALSAMAAPAAPKCGTVCPTVYQPVCAKAIDGLNKVFGNACELKNYNCKHPNANFVIVADSECLDFVAVEKRAASSGPKCDTVCPAVYQPVCAKAVNGLNKAFGNACELKNYNCKHPNANFVAVDNTECKDIPAPTPVCNMVCAEIFKPVCAKLQSGKSQTFNNACEMDVFNCEHPDDKAQLMANAACPATPAPTCNKVCPYNYDPVCAKIQSGETKSFGNACELNVYKCENPTDKIELVASADCAAAAPGCAIACPAVYQPVCAKYPNGNLQTFGNRCELTAFNCKNPAITFTAVTEGDCDAN
;
A
#
# COMPACT_ATOMS: atom_id res chain seq x y z
N MET A 1 -4.50 -72.86 25.56
CA MET A 1 -4.12 -71.62 24.86
C MET A 1 -5.16 -70.57 25.18
N GLN A 2 -4.71 -69.42 25.69
CA GLN A 2 -5.40 -68.14 25.93
C GLN A 2 -5.13 -67.65 27.35
N LEU A 3 -4.00 -66.94 27.49
CA LEU A 3 -3.66 -66.11 28.63
C LEU A 3 -3.98 -64.67 28.22
N SER A 4 -4.96 -64.10 28.92
CA SER A 4 -5.52 -62.77 28.71
C SER A 4 -4.49 -61.69 29.03
N THR A 5 -4.13 -60.87 28.03
CA THR A 5 -3.31 -59.67 28.19
C THR A 5 -4.17 -58.48 28.61
N LEU A 6 -4.04 -58.07 29.88
CA LEU A 6 -4.54 -56.76 30.35
C LEU A 6 -3.62 -55.65 29.83
N ILE A 7 -4.18 -54.75 29.03
CA ILE A 7 -3.56 -53.49 28.62
C ILE A 7 -3.86 -52.46 29.71
N THR A 8 -2.87 -52.14 30.54
CA THR A 8 -2.93 -51.03 31.49
C THR A 8 -2.67 -49.72 30.75
N LEU A 9 -3.73 -48.91 30.60
CA LEU A 9 -3.68 -47.57 30.04
C LEU A 9 -3.13 -46.60 31.12
N THR A 10 -1.90 -46.13 30.95
CA THR A 10 -1.33 -45.08 31.79
C THR A 10 -1.76 -43.71 31.27
N VAL A 11 -2.69 -43.06 31.97
CA VAL A 11 -3.09 -41.67 31.72
C VAL A 11 -2.01 -40.75 32.29
N ALA A 12 -1.22 -40.13 31.43
CA ALA A 12 -0.27 -39.10 31.79
C ALA A 12 -1.02 -37.80 32.13
N THR A 13 -1.16 -37.48 33.41
CA THR A 13 -1.64 -36.17 33.86
C THR A 13 -0.51 -35.16 33.76
N SER A 14 -0.51 -34.35 32.71
CA SER A 14 0.35 -33.18 32.58
C SER A 14 -0.15 -32.08 33.53
N MET A 15 0.53 -31.91 34.66
CA MET A 15 0.39 -30.72 35.51
C MET A 15 0.99 -29.52 34.77
N ALA A 16 0.14 -28.60 34.32
CA ALA A 16 0.58 -27.28 33.89
C ALA A 16 1.02 -26.50 35.14
N ALA A 17 2.33 -26.31 35.30
CA ALA A 17 2.88 -25.39 36.28
C ALA A 17 2.50 -23.96 35.87
N LEU A 18 1.51 -23.36 36.54
CA LEU A 18 1.33 -21.92 36.52
C LEU A 18 2.52 -21.30 37.25
N SER A 19 3.53 -20.89 36.49
CA SER A 19 4.56 -19.98 36.99
C SER A 19 3.89 -18.63 37.24
N ALA A 20 3.66 -18.30 38.51
CA ALA A 20 3.32 -16.95 38.92
C ALA A 20 4.47 -16.03 38.51
N MET A 21 4.26 -15.23 37.46
CA MET A 21 5.15 -14.13 37.13
C MET A 21 5.10 -13.13 38.27
N ALA A 22 6.16 -13.07 39.06
CA ALA A 22 6.36 -12.02 40.05
C ALA A 22 6.27 -10.67 39.32
N ALA A 23 5.32 -9.82 39.74
CA ALA A 23 5.22 -8.46 39.24
C ALA A 23 6.57 -7.75 39.49
N PRO A 24 7.11 -7.00 38.52
CA PRO A 24 8.33 -6.24 38.72
C PRO A 24 8.14 -5.25 39.87
N ALA A 25 9.12 -5.19 40.77
CA ALA A 25 9.12 -4.24 41.88
C ALA A 25 8.94 -2.81 41.36
N ALA A 26 8.00 -2.07 41.95
CA ALA A 26 7.68 -0.71 41.54
C ALA A 26 8.94 0.20 41.54
N PRO A 27 9.10 1.06 40.53
CA PRO A 27 10.25 1.98 40.46
C PRO A 27 10.26 2.93 41.67
N LYS A 28 11.43 3.15 42.26
CA LYS A 28 11.59 4.12 43.37
C LYS A 28 11.47 5.53 42.82
N CYS A 29 10.31 6.15 43.03
CA CYS A 29 10.02 7.52 42.62
C CYS A 29 10.29 8.50 43.76
N GLY A 30 10.72 9.73 43.44
CA GLY A 30 10.96 10.77 44.46
C GLY A 30 12.38 11.35 44.45
N THR A 31 12.87 11.79 43.29
CA THR A 31 14.05 12.66 43.24
C THR A 31 13.68 14.08 43.67
N VAL A 32 14.51 14.73 44.48
CA VAL A 32 14.37 16.17 44.76
C VAL A 32 14.69 16.93 43.47
N CYS A 33 13.72 17.68 42.96
CA CYS A 33 13.91 18.47 41.76
C CYS A 33 14.39 19.88 42.10
N PRO A 34 15.22 20.50 41.24
CA PRO A 34 15.56 21.92 41.37
C PRO A 34 14.29 22.77 41.41
N THR A 35 14.30 23.85 42.19
CA THR A 35 13.21 24.85 42.23
C THR A 35 13.27 25.83 41.06
N VAL A 36 14.22 25.66 40.15
CA VAL A 36 14.37 26.46 38.94
C VAL A 36 13.18 26.18 38.03
N TYR A 37 12.44 27.24 37.70
CA TYR A 37 11.29 27.18 36.82
C TYR A 37 11.75 27.27 35.36
N GLN A 38 11.69 26.13 34.66
CA GLN A 38 12.00 25.93 33.25
C GLN A 38 10.87 25.08 32.65
N PRO A 39 9.70 25.69 32.39
CA PRO A 39 8.48 24.94 32.18
C PRO A 39 8.57 24.05 30.95
N VAL A 40 7.99 22.87 31.05
CA VAL A 40 7.83 21.96 29.91
C VAL A 40 6.36 21.63 29.73
N CYS A 41 5.89 21.67 28.49
CA CYS A 41 4.59 21.16 28.12
C CYS A 41 4.78 19.70 27.74
N ALA A 42 4.06 18.81 28.40
CA ALA A 42 4.08 17.41 28.10
C ALA A 42 2.68 16.90 27.74
N LYS A 43 2.61 15.96 26.82
CA LYS A 43 1.38 15.37 26.31
C LYS A 43 1.31 13.89 26.65
N ALA A 44 0.20 13.45 27.23
CA ALA A 44 -0.08 12.05 27.51
C ALA A 44 -0.59 11.31 26.25
N ILE A 45 -0.62 9.97 26.31
CA ILE A 45 -1.09 9.11 25.22
C ILE A 45 -2.56 9.39 24.86
N ASP A 46 -3.38 9.75 25.85
CA ASP A 46 -4.80 10.12 25.67
C ASP A 46 -4.99 11.53 25.10
N GLY A 47 -3.90 12.24 24.81
CA GLY A 47 -3.90 13.56 24.21
C GLY A 47 -3.97 14.72 25.20
N LEU A 48 -4.00 14.46 26.51
CA LEU A 48 -4.01 15.50 27.54
C LEU A 48 -2.67 16.25 27.59
N ASN A 49 -2.71 17.57 27.52
CA ASN A 49 -1.55 18.43 27.72
C ASN A 49 -1.44 18.83 29.20
N LYS A 50 -0.23 18.84 29.75
CA LYS A 50 0.05 19.27 31.13
C LYS A 50 1.40 19.98 31.21
N VAL A 51 1.43 21.07 31.98
CA VAL A 51 2.65 21.83 32.28
C VAL A 51 3.33 21.28 33.52
N PHE A 52 4.65 21.14 33.45
CA PHE A 52 5.51 20.81 34.58
C PHE A 52 6.53 21.93 34.79
N GLY A 53 6.89 22.24 36.04
CA GLY A 53 7.79 23.36 36.36
C GLY A 53 9.20 23.16 35.81
N ASN A 54 9.60 21.90 35.60
CA ASN A 54 10.79 21.50 34.85
C ASN A 54 10.74 20.02 34.44
N ALA A 55 11.70 19.59 33.61
CA ALA A 55 11.80 18.21 33.14
C ALA A 55 12.00 17.17 34.28
N CYS A 56 12.62 17.56 35.40
CA CYS A 56 12.74 16.68 36.56
C CYS A 56 11.37 16.37 37.17
N GLU A 57 10.52 17.39 37.32
CA GLU A 57 9.16 17.23 37.86
C GLU A 57 8.30 16.32 36.98
N LEU A 58 8.38 16.47 35.65
CA LEU A 58 7.73 15.57 34.68
C LEU A 58 8.19 14.12 34.87
N LYS A 59 9.51 13.88 34.93
CA LYS A 59 10.06 12.53 35.11
C LYS A 59 9.60 11.91 36.42
N ASN A 60 9.58 12.70 37.50
CA ASN A 60 9.10 12.25 38.80
C ASN A 60 7.60 11.93 38.77
N TYR A 61 6.81 12.72 38.04
CA TYR A 61 5.38 12.49 37.84
C TYR A 61 5.12 11.19 37.07
N ASN A 62 5.77 10.97 35.93
CA ASN A 62 5.62 9.73 35.16
C ASN A 62 6.06 8.49 35.95
N CYS A 63 7.07 8.63 36.82
CA CYS A 63 7.46 7.54 37.71
C CYS A 63 6.32 7.17 38.67
N LYS A 64 5.70 8.18 39.32
CA LYS A 64 4.58 7.97 40.26
C LYS A 64 3.28 7.54 39.55
N HIS A 65 3.15 7.90 38.28
CA HIS A 65 1.99 7.63 37.44
C HIS A 65 2.43 6.90 36.16
N PRO A 66 2.85 5.63 36.25
CA PRO A 66 3.41 4.89 35.11
C PRO A 66 2.42 4.71 33.94
N ASN A 67 1.13 4.84 34.19
CA ASN A 67 0.10 4.78 33.14
C ASN A 67 -0.15 6.13 32.45
N ALA A 68 0.38 7.25 32.98
CA ALA A 68 0.13 8.58 32.45
C ALA A 68 1.03 8.92 31.25
N ASN A 69 2.25 8.38 31.20
CA ASN A 69 3.16 8.42 30.04
C ASN A 69 3.24 9.78 29.31
N PHE A 70 3.44 10.86 30.04
CA PHE A 70 3.58 12.20 29.46
C PHE A 70 4.94 12.38 28.75
N VAL A 71 4.97 12.89 27.53
CA VAL A 71 6.19 13.17 26.76
C VAL A 71 6.31 14.66 26.48
N ILE A 72 7.49 15.26 26.62
CA ILE A 72 7.71 16.69 26.35
C ILE A 72 7.41 16.98 24.88
N VAL A 73 6.54 17.96 24.64
CA VAL A 73 6.20 18.47 23.30
C VAL A 73 6.68 19.91 23.09
N ALA A 74 6.99 20.63 24.17
CA ALA A 74 7.63 21.95 24.11
C ALA A 74 8.41 22.26 25.40
N ASP A 75 9.55 22.94 25.27
CA ASP A 75 10.31 23.52 26.39
C ASP A 75 9.72 24.89 26.81
N SER A 76 8.40 24.92 26.98
CA SER A 76 7.61 26.08 27.41
C SER A 76 6.33 25.61 28.10
N GLU A 77 5.53 26.51 28.67
CA GLU A 77 4.16 26.18 29.08
C GLU A 77 3.30 25.71 27.89
N CYS A 78 2.21 25.00 28.19
CA CYS A 78 1.26 24.57 27.17
C CYS A 78 0.44 25.78 26.72
N LEU A 79 0.44 26.04 25.41
CA LEU A 79 -0.41 27.07 24.82
C LEU A 79 -1.84 26.51 24.73
N ASP A 80 -2.76 27.09 25.49
CA ASP A 80 -4.19 26.74 25.42
C ASP A 80 -4.77 27.20 24.08
N PHE A 81 -5.15 26.24 23.23
CA PHE A 81 -5.85 26.48 21.96
C PHE A 81 -7.36 26.72 22.16
N VAL A 82 -7.77 27.48 23.18
CA VAL A 82 -9.18 27.83 23.42
C VAL A 82 -9.32 29.29 23.83
N ALA A 83 -9.13 30.21 22.88
CA ALA A 83 -9.78 31.53 22.81
C ALA A 83 -9.22 32.32 21.62
N VAL A 84 -9.49 31.87 20.39
CA VAL A 84 -9.39 32.74 19.22
C VAL A 84 -10.79 33.24 18.91
N GLU A 85 -11.18 34.36 19.52
CA GLU A 85 -12.03 35.33 18.84
C GLU A 85 -11.99 36.70 19.55
N LYS A 86 -11.56 37.71 18.78
CA LYS A 86 -11.52 39.14 19.09
C LYS A 86 -10.57 39.58 20.23
N ARG A 87 -9.32 39.89 19.85
CA ARG A 87 -8.84 41.29 19.75
C ARG A 87 -7.49 41.38 19.03
N ALA A 88 -7.50 42.18 17.96
CA ALA A 88 -6.42 43.00 17.42
C ALA A 88 -5.01 42.38 17.24
N ALA A 89 -4.71 42.02 15.99
CA ALA A 89 -3.51 42.43 15.25
C ALA A 89 -2.21 42.61 16.05
N SER A 90 -1.48 41.52 16.27
CA SER A 90 -0.03 41.52 16.13
C SER A 90 0.42 40.14 15.64
N SER A 91 0.99 40.15 14.43
CA SER A 91 1.61 39.05 13.69
C SER A 91 1.97 37.80 14.49
N GLY A 92 1.54 36.62 13.99
CA GLY A 92 2.16 35.34 14.34
C GLY A 92 3.69 35.38 14.17
N PRO A 93 4.42 34.37 14.69
CA PRO A 93 5.88 34.35 14.67
C PRO A 93 6.37 34.60 13.25
N LYS A 94 6.98 35.77 13.01
CA LYS A 94 7.52 36.14 11.70
C LYS A 94 8.69 35.21 11.41
N CYS A 95 8.47 34.23 10.56
CA CYS A 95 9.49 33.28 10.10
C CYS A 95 10.46 33.89 9.09
N ASP A 96 10.59 35.22 9.07
CA ASP A 96 11.50 35.99 8.21
C ASP A 96 12.55 36.68 9.06
N THR A 97 13.19 35.91 9.95
CA THR A 97 14.31 36.42 10.73
C THR A 97 15.50 36.60 9.79
N VAL A 98 16.04 37.82 9.72
CA VAL A 98 17.30 38.08 9.01
C VAL A 98 18.41 37.40 9.79
N CYS A 99 19.04 36.38 9.19
CA CYS A 99 20.12 35.66 9.82
C CYS A 99 21.47 36.36 9.57
N PRO A 100 22.40 36.34 10.54
CA PRO A 100 23.75 36.82 10.33
C PRO A 100 24.40 36.05 9.18
N ALA A 101 25.18 36.73 8.33
CA ALA A 101 25.97 36.09 7.26
C ALA A 101 27.21 35.32 7.79
N VAL A 102 27.20 34.97 9.07
CA VAL A 102 28.28 34.21 9.72
C VAL A 102 28.08 32.74 9.40
N TYR A 103 29.09 32.12 8.78
CA TYR A 103 29.08 30.71 8.45
C TYR A 103 29.53 29.87 9.66
N GLN A 104 28.59 29.16 10.26
CA GLN A 104 28.77 28.22 11.38
C GLN A 104 27.89 27.00 11.11
N PRO A 105 28.33 26.08 10.24
CA PRO A 105 27.44 25.09 9.65
C PRO A 105 26.80 24.21 10.71
N VAL A 106 25.54 23.88 10.49
CA VAL A 106 24.78 22.95 11.34
C VAL A 106 24.25 21.84 10.44
N CYS A 107 24.62 20.60 10.73
CA CYS A 107 23.95 19.45 10.15
C CYS A 107 22.72 19.16 11.00
N ALA A 108 21.55 19.14 10.38
CA ALA A 108 20.30 18.82 11.05
C ALA A 108 19.60 17.65 10.36
N LYS A 109 18.92 16.83 11.15
CA LYS A 109 18.19 15.64 10.71
C LYS A 109 16.70 15.84 10.96
N ALA A 110 15.90 15.66 9.92
CA ALA A 110 14.45 15.65 10.03
C ALA A 110 13.96 14.30 10.57
N VAL A 111 12.71 14.26 11.05
CA VAL A 111 12.06 13.05 11.56
C VAL A 111 12.04 11.93 10.50
N ASN A 112 11.92 12.27 9.22
CA ASN A 112 11.98 11.32 8.09
C ASN A 112 13.40 10.82 7.75
N GLY A 113 14.40 11.16 8.58
CA GLY A 113 15.78 10.74 8.41
C GLY A 113 16.61 11.63 7.50
N LEU A 114 16.01 12.59 6.78
CA LEU A 114 16.73 13.48 5.86
C LEU A 114 17.73 14.35 6.62
N ASN A 115 18.99 14.33 6.19
CA ASN A 115 20.02 15.26 6.69
C ASN A 115 20.08 16.48 5.78
N LYS A 116 20.20 17.67 6.39
CA LYS A 116 20.37 18.93 5.69
C LYS A 116 21.36 19.82 6.43
N ALA A 117 22.29 20.40 5.68
CA ALA A 117 23.20 21.41 6.21
C ALA A 117 22.56 22.80 6.13
N PHE A 118 22.74 23.59 7.18
CA PHE A 118 22.35 24.99 7.29
C PHE A 118 23.59 25.84 7.51
N GLY A 119 23.62 27.07 6.96
CA GLY A 119 24.79 27.95 7.09
C GLY A 119 25.04 28.39 8.53
N ASN A 120 23.99 28.42 9.36
CA ASN A 120 24.04 28.59 10.82
C ASN A 120 22.74 28.16 11.51
N ALA A 121 22.75 28.16 12.84
CA ALA A 121 21.59 27.82 13.67
C ALA A 121 20.38 28.75 13.46
N CYS A 122 20.61 30.02 13.11
CA CYS A 122 19.52 30.93 12.78
C CYS A 122 18.77 30.47 11.52
N GLU A 123 19.50 30.08 10.48
CA GLU A 123 18.91 29.58 9.23
C GLU A 123 18.11 28.29 9.45
N LEU A 124 18.61 27.36 10.28
CA LEU A 124 17.87 26.15 10.70
C LEU A 124 16.55 26.51 11.38
N LYS A 125 16.59 27.42 12.36
CA LYS A 125 15.39 27.87 13.09
C LYS A 125 14.40 28.56 12.17
N ASN A 126 14.90 29.42 11.27
CA ASN A 126 14.08 30.14 10.30
C ASN A 126 13.41 29.16 9.31
N TYR A 127 14.14 28.13 8.88
CA TYR A 127 13.61 27.07 8.03
C TYR A 127 12.51 26.26 8.73
N ASN A 128 12.74 25.80 9.96
CA ASN A 128 11.71 25.08 10.73
C ASN A 128 10.47 25.94 11.00
N CYS A 129 10.64 27.25 11.17
CA CYS A 129 9.52 28.19 11.29
C CYS A 129 8.69 28.23 9.99
N LYS A 130 9.34 28.31 8.83
CA LYS A 130 8.66 28.29 7.51
C LYS A 130 8.09 26.91 7.15
N HIS A 131 8.67 25.85 7.68
CA HIS A 131 8.33 24.46 7.39
C HIS A 131 8.04 23.69 8.69
N PRO A 132 6.91 23.96 9.38
CA PRO A 132 6.61 23.38 10.68
C PRO A 132 6.48 21.85 10.67
N ASN A 133 6.26 21.23 9.50
CA ASN A 133 6.21 19.78 9.36
C ASN A 133 7.58 19.15 9.05
N ALA A 134 8.60 19.94 8.74
CA ALA A 134 9.93 19.43 8.38
C ALA A 134 10.75 18.98 9.59
N ASN A 135 10.53 19.60 10.76
CA ASN A 135 11.07 19.16 12.06
C ASN A 135 12.56 18.76 12.04
N PHE A 136 13.43 19.60 11.47
CA PHE A 136 14.88 19.36 11.48
C PHE A 136 15.47 19.64 12.87
N VAL A 137 16.19 18.68 13.43
CA VAL A 137 16.91 18.82 14.71
C VAL A 137 18.42 18.80 14.44
N ALA A 138 19.16 19.76 15.00
CA ALA A 138 20.62 19.78 14.87
C ALA A 138 21.23 18.48 15.43
N VAL A 139 22.03 17.79 14.61
CA VAL A 139 22.73 16.55 14.97
C VAL A 139 24.25 16.77 15.08
N ASP A 140 24.79 17.77 14.38
CA ASP A 140 26.19 18.16 14.49
C ASP A 140 26.36 19.66 14.16
N ASN A 141 27.39 20.30 14.73
CA ASN A 141 27.80 21.68 14.45
C ASN A 141 28.83 21.76 13.31
N THR A 142 28.69 20.87 12.32
CA THR A 142 29.53 20.76 11.14
C THR A 142 28.67 20.58 9.89
N GLU A 143 29.28 20.60 8.69
CA GLU A 143 28.58 20.20 7.46
C GLU A 143 28.26 18.70 7.47
N CYS A 144 27.21 18.25 6.78
CA CYS A 144 26.78 16.83 6.76
C CYS A 144 27.72 15.89 5.97
N LYS A 145 29.03 16.16 5.91
CA LYS A 145 29.98 15.57 4.95
C LYS A 145 30.31 14.08 5.14
N ASP A 146 29.83 13.42 6.21
CA ASP A 146 30.16 12.01 6.46
C ASP A 146 28.94 11.09 6.71
N ILE A 147 27.74 11.47 6.27
CA ILE A 147 26.55 10.60 6.37
C ILE A 147 26.09 10.22 4.95
N PRO A 148 26.21 8.94 4.54
CA PRO A 148 25.59 8.46 3.31
C PRO A 148 24.13 8.92 3.28
N ALA A 149 23.67 9.45 2.14
CA ALA A 149 22.29 9.88 1.98
C ALA A 149 21.38 8.77 2.52
N PRO A 150 20.61 9.03 3.61
CA PRO A 150 19.79 7.99 4.17
C PRO A 150 18.77 7.58 3.12
N THR A 151 18.63 6.27 2.93
CA THR A 151 17.46 5.71 2.25
C THR A 151 16.22 6.32 2.93
N PRO A 152 15.30 6.95 2.20
CA PRO A 152 14.11 7.54 2.79
C PRO A 152 13.38 6.46 3.58
N VAL A 153 13.33 6.59 4.91
CA VAL A 153 12.55 5.69 5.73
C VAL A 153 11.12 6.22 5.72
N CYS A 154 10.29 5.67 4.86
CA CYS A 154 8.91 6.11 4.66
C CYS A 154 7.92 5.55 5.70
N ASN A 155 8.42 5.06 6.84
CA ASN A 155 7.62 4.64 7.99
C ASN A 155 7.11 5.88 8.75
N MET A 156 6.14 6.59 8.17
CA MET A 156 5.35 7.56 8.93
C MET A 156 4.02 6.91 9.31
N VAL A 157 3.73 6.88 10.62
CA VAL A 157 2.43 6.43 11.13
C VAL A 157 1.46 7.60 11.00
N CYS A 158 0.47 7.47 10.12
CA CYS A 158 -0.57 8.45 9.97
C CYS A 158 -1.72 8.18 10.95
N ALA A 159 -2.32 9.24 11.47
CA ALA A 159 -3.55 9.12 12.23
C ALA A 159 -4.67 8.63 11.30
N GLU A 160 -5.51 7.70 11.77
CA GLU A 160 -6.68 7.19 11.05
C GLU A 160 -7.81 8.23 11.02
N ILE A 161 -7.53 9.41 10.47
CA ILE A 161 -8.44 10.54 10.37
C ILE A 161 -8.76 10.75 8.90
N PHE A 162 -10.05 10.78 8.60
CA PHE A 162 -10.53 11.11 7.27
C PHE A 162 -10.69 12.64 7.12
N LYS A 163 -9.64 13.30 6.63
CA LYS A 163 -9.59 14.70 6.21
C LYS A 163 -8.99 14.75 4.79
N PRO A 164 -9.78 14.35 3.79
CA PRO A 164 -9.23 13.95 2.50
C PRO A 164 -8.56 15.10 1.77
N VAL A 165 -7.51 14.77 1.03
CA VAL A 165 -6.85 15.69 0.11
C VAL A 165 -6.84 15.10 -1.29
N CYS A 166 -7.03 15.97 -2.29
CA CYS A 166 -6.94 15.62 -3.69
C CYS A 166 -5.60 16.08 -4.19
N ALA A 167 -4.85 15.19 -4.84
CA ALA A 167 -3.59 15.53 -5.45
C ALA A 167 -3.51 15.02 -6.90
N LYS A 168 -2.71 15.71 -7.70
CA LYS A 168 -2.36 15.31 -9.07
C LYS A 168 -1.01 14.60 -9.03
N LEU A 169 -0.97 13.37 -9.50
CA LEU A 169 0.27 12.62 -9.70
C LEU A 169 1.05 13.21 -10.89
N GLN A 170 2.37 12.99 -10.95
CA GLN A 170 3.19 13.39 -12.11
C GLN A 170 2.75 12.65 -13.38
N SER A 171 2.20 11.44 -13.23
CA SER A 171 1.52 10.68 -14.28
C SER A 171 0.23 11.34 -14.81
N GLY A 172 -0.24 12.42 -14.18
CA GLY A 172 -1.40 13.21 -14.60
C GLY A 172 -2.74 12.75 -14.01
N LYS A 173 -2.78 11.63 -13.29
CA LYS A 173 -3.96 11.12 -12.59
C LYS A 173 -4.26 11.94 -11.33
N SER A 174 -5.52 12.03 -10.95
CA SER A 174 -5.94 12.59 -9.67
C SER A 174 -6.18 11.46 -8.66
N GLN A 175 -5.65 11.61 -7.44
CA GLN A 175 -5.78 10.64 -6.36
C GLN A 175 -6.22 11.32 -5.06
N THR A 176 -7.19 10.70 -4.39
CA THR A 176 -7.62 11.09 -3.04
C THR A 176 -6.78 10.34 -2.01
N PHE A 177 -6.22 11.06 -1.06
CA PHE A 177 -5.58 10.51 0.14
C PHE A 177 -6.49 10.76 1.34
N ASN A 178 -6.54 9.85 2.34
CA ASN A 178 -7.45 10.02 3.48
C ASN A 178 -7.09 11.26 4.30
N ASN A 179 -5.82 11.64 4.29
CA ASN A 179 -5.30 12.86 4.90
C ASN A 179 -3.95 13.26 4.27
N ALA A 180 -3.47 14.45 4.64
CA ALA A 180 -2.20 14.98 4.14
C ALA A 180 -0.98 14.13 4.53
N CYS A 181 -1.00 13.46 5.70
CA CYS A 181 0.10 12.58 6.11
C CYS A 181 0.25 11.40 5.15
N GLU A 182 -0.86 10.77 4.75
CA GLU A 182 -0.82 9.67 3.79
C GLU A 182 -0.32 10.10 2.40
N MET A 183 -0.64 11.34 1.98
CA MET A 183 -0.06 11.93 0.75
C MET A 183 1.46 12.10 0.87
N ASP A 184 1.95 12.50 2.04
CA ASP A 184 3.39 12.66 2.29
C ASP A 184 4.12 11.30 2.37
N VAL A 185 3.49 10.27 2.95
CA VAL A 185 3.99 8.87 2.91
C VAL A 185 4.13 8.43 1.46
N PHE A 186 3.07 8.60 0.66
CA PHE A 186 3.08 8.23 -0.74
C PHE A 186 4.21 8.95 -1.51
N ASN A 187 4.41 10.24 -1.29
CA ASN A 187 5.50 11.00 -1.92
C ASN A 187 6.90 10.54 -1.50
N CYS A 188 7.04 9.96 -0.31
CA CYS A 188 8.27 9.35 0.16
C CYS A 188 8.51 8.00 -0.54
N GLU A 189 7.48 7.15 -0.62
CA GLU A 189 7.56 5.81 -1.21
C GLU A 189 7.65 5.84 -2.74
N HIS A 190 7.11 6.88 -3.37
CA HIS A 190 7.04 7.05 -4.82
C HIS A 190 7.78 8.31 -5.28
N PRO A 191 9.13 8.35 -5.18
CA PRO A 191 9.91 9.53 -5.56
C PRO A 191 9.79 9.91 -7.04
N ASP A 192 9.43 8.94 -7.90
CA ASP A 192 9.28 9.10 -9.35
C ASP A 192 7.86 9.43 -9.83
N ASP A 193 6.84 9.40 -8.96
CA ASP A 193 5.47 9.80 -9.29
C ASP A 193 4.82 10.62 -8.17
N LYS A 194 5.40 11.79 -7.90
CA LYS A 194 4.97 12.64 -6.76
C LYS A 194 3.55 13.17 -6.95
N ALA A 195 2.76 13.09 -5.89
CA ALA A 195 1.47 13.72 -5.70
C ALA A 195 1.64 15.22 -5.34
N GLN A 196 1.04 16.09 -6.15
CA GLN A 196 0.93 17.53 -5.90
C GLN A 196 -0.48 17.89 -5.42
N LEU A 197 -0.59 18.46 -4.23
CA LEU A 197 -1.87 18.87 -3.65
C LEU A 197 -2.63 19.83 -4.58
N MET A 198 -3.87 19.48 -4.90
CA MET A 198 -4.81 20.31 -5.65
C MET A 198 -5.88 20.93 -4.75
N ALA A 199 -6.42 20.16 -3.80
CA ALA A 199 -7.50 20.60 -2.93
C ALA A 199 -7.49 19.90 -1.58
N ASN A 200 -7.93 20.59 -0.52
CA ASN A 200 -8.18 20.03 0.81
C ASN A 200 -9.57 19.37 0.87
N ALA A 201 -9.87 18.54 -0.12
CA ALA A 201 -11.09 17.76 -0.24
C ALA A 201 -10.77 16.51 -1.06
N ALA A 202 -11.65 15.51 -1.04
CA ALA A 202 -11.53 14.38 -1.97
C ALA A 202 -11.53 14.87 -3.42
N CYS A 203 -10.84 14.16 -4.31
CA CYS A 203 -10.88 14.48 -5.72
C CYS A 203 -12.32 14.42 -6.22
N PRO A 204 -12.74 15.34 -7.11
CA PRO A 204 -14.04 15.23 -7.74
C PRO A 204 -14.11 13.85 -8.39
N ALA A 205 -15.16 13.09 -8.07
CA ALA A 205 -15.43 11.87 -8.79
C ALA A 205 -15.51 12.26 -10.26
N THR A 206 -14.56 11.81 -11.08
CA THR A 206 -14.74 11.85 -12.52
C THR A 206 -16.06 11.16 -12.79
N PRO A 207 -17.05 11.84 -13.38
CA PRO A 207 -18.32 11.21 -13.69
C PRO A 207 -18.02 9.92 -14.44
N ALA A 208 -18.60 8.81 -13.98
CA ALA A 208 -18.52 7.57 -14.74
C ALA A 208 -19.00 7.88 -16.17
N PRO A 209 -18.28 7.45 -17.21
CA PRO A 209 -18.72 7.70 -18.58
C PRO A 209 -20.12 7.13 -18.76
N THR A 210 -21.04 7.94 -19.31
CA THR A 210 -22.38 7.45 -19.66
C THR A 210 -22.27 6.54 -20.87
N CYS A 211 -22.33 5.23 -20.64
CA CYS A 211 -22.21 4.22 -21.69
C CYS A 211 -23.58 3.90 -22.29
N ASN A 212 -23.72 4.04 -23.62
CA ASN A 212 -24.89 3.58 -24.34
C ASN A 212 -24.87 2.05 -24.42
N LYS A 213 -25.75 1.36 -23.68
CA LYS A 213 -25.79 -0.11 -23.59
C LYS A 213 -26.66 -0.77 -24.67
N VAL A 214 -27.20 -0.01 -25.61
CA VAL A 214 -28.04 -0.55 -26.68
C VAL A 214 -27.15 -1.05 -27.81
N CYS A 215 -27.10 -2.37 -27.98
CA CYS A 215 -26.42 -3.02 -29.11
C CYS A 215 -27.41 -3.73 -30.02
N PRO A 216 -27.14 -3.82 -31.34
CA PRO A 216 -27.94 -4.62 -32.23
C PRO A 216 -27.83 -6.11 -31.88
N TYR A 217 -28.88 -6.88 -32.16
CA TYR A 217 -28.94 -8.31 -31.90
C TYR A 217 -28.34 -9.12 -33.07
N ASN A 218 -27.09 -8.81 -33.43
CA ASN A 218 -26.31 -9.54 -34.41
C ASN A 218 -25.12 -10.23 -33.72
N TYR A 219 -24.85 -11.46 -34.14
CA TYR A 219 -23.71 -12.24 -33.64
C TYR A 219 -22.56 -12.16 -34.64
N ASP A 220 -21.61 -11.27 -34.38
CA ASP A 220 -20.38 -11.03 -35.16
C ASP A 220 -19.20 -10.96 -34.18
N PRO A 221 -18.76 -12.11 -33.63
CA PRO A 221 -18.00 -12.15 -32.40
C PRO A 221 -16.62 -11.53 -32.54
N VAL A 222 -16.14 -10.93 -31.45
CA VAL A 222 -14.80 -10.36 -31.37
C VAL A 222 -14.08 -10.86 -30.12
N CYS A 223 -12.78 -11.09 -30.25
CA CYS A 223 -11.93 -11.48 -29.14
C CYS A 223 -11.06 -10.29 -28.73
N ALA A 224 -11.03 -9.96 -27.45
CA ALA A 224 -10.14 -8.93 -26.93
C ALA A 224 -9.34 -9.44 -25.72
N LYS A 225 -8.10 -8.99 -25.62
CA LYS A 225 -7.23 -9.18 -24.46
C LYS A 225 -7.49 -8.06 -23.46
N ILE A 226 -7.75 -8.41 -22.20
CA ILE A 226 -8.03 -7.47 -21.11
C ILE A 226 -6.82 -7.32 -20.17
N GLN A 227 -6.87 -6.40 -19.21
CA GLN A 227 -5.71 -6.03 -18.36
C GLN A 227 -5.04 -7.20 -17.62
N SER A 228 -5.79 -8.25 -17.27
CA SER A 228 -5.26 -9.46 -16.62
C SER A 228 -4.42 -10.34 -17.55
N GLY A 229 -4.32 -10.00 -18.84
CA GLY A 229 -3.71 -10.84 -19.87
C GLY A 229 -4.65 -11.92 -20.41
N GLU A 230 -5.83 -12.07 -19.83
CA GLU A 230 -6.90 -12.96 -20.26
C GLU A 230 -7.54 -12.47 -21.57
N THR A 231 -8.07 -13.40 -22.36
CA THR A 231 -8.83 -13.11 -23.59
C THR A 231 -10.31 -13.37 -23.39
N LYS A 232 -11.16 -12.44 -23.82
CA LYS A 232 -12.63 -12.49 -23.67
C LYS A 232 -13.34 -12.29 -25.00
N SER A 233 -14.33 -13.14 -25.28
CA SER A 233 -15.25 -13.00 -26.42
C SER A 233 -16.36 -12.00 -26.11
N PHE A 234 -16.78 -11.25 -27.13
CA PHE A 234 -17.95 -10.37 -27.12
C PHE A 234 -18.83 -10.74 -28.31
N GLY A 235 -20.15 -10.71 -28.16
CA GLY A 235 -21.10 -11.14 -29.20
C GLY A 235 -21.02 -10.29 -30.46
N ASN A 236 -20.61 -9.03 -30.32
CA ASN A 236 -20.25 -8.15 -31.43
C ASN A 236 -19.35 -6.99 -30.98
N ALA A 237 -18.93 -6.17 -31.96
CA ALA A 237 -18.10 -4.99 -31.70
C ALA A 237 -18.78 -3.92 -30.83
N CYS A 238 -20.12 -3.82 -30.84
CA CYS A 238 -20.84 -2.89 -29.97
C CYS A 238 -20.69 -3.30 -28.51
N GLU A 239 -20.88 -4.58 -28.20
CA GLU A 239 -20.70 -5.11 -26.84
C GLU A 239 -19.27 -4.91 -26.31
N LEU A 240 -18.26 -5.09 -27.16
CA LEU A 240 -16.86 -4.75 -26.82
C LEU A 240 -16.70 -3.26 -26.48
N ASN A 241 -17.35 -2.37 -27.23
CA ASN A 241 -17.26 -0.92 -26.99
C ASN A 241 -18.01 -0.50 -25.72
N VAL A 242 -19.14 -1.13 -25.39
CA VAL A 242 -19.82 -0.94 -24.10
C VAL A 242 -18.89 -1.33 -22.97
N TYR A 243 -18.23 -2.48 -23.08
CA TYR A 243 -17.28 -2.94 -22.07
C TYR A 243 -16.07 -2.00 -21.91
N LYS A 244 -15.51 -1.49 -23.02
CA LYS A 244 -14.45 -0.45 -22.98
C LYS A 244 -14.91 0.82 -22.29
N CYS A 245 -16.16 1.22 -22.53
CA CYS A 245 -16.74 2.40 -21.90
C CYS A 245 -16.94 2.19 -20.39
N GLU A 246 -17.46 1.04 -19.98
CA GLU A 246 -17.70 0.73 -18.56
C GLU A 246 -16.40 0.53 -17.77
N ASN A 247 -15.30 0.20 -18.45
CA ASN A 247 -13.99 -0.05 -17.86
C ASN A 247 -12.93 0.89 -18.49
N PRO A 248 -13.02 2.22 -18.28
CA PRO A 248 -12.18 3.21 -18.96
C PRO A 248 -10.71 3.14 -18.53
N THR A 249 -10.41 2.50 -17.40
CA THR A 249 -9.06 2.26 -16.93
C THR A 249 -8.43 1.03 -17.56
N ASP A 250 -9.21 0.15 -18.19
CA ASP A 250 -8.75 -1.13 -18.69
C ASP A 250 -8.01 -1.00 -20.03
N LYS A 251 -6.83 -1.62 -20.14
CA LYS A 251 -6.14 -1.81 -21.41
C LYS A 251 -6.79 -2.98 -22.13
N ILE A 252 -7.59 -2.68 -23.15
CA ILE A 252 -8.33 -3.66 -23.94
C ILE A 252 -7.81 -3.63 -25.37
N GLU A 253 -7.23 -4.73 -25.83
CA GLU A 253 -6.65 -4.89 -27.17
C GLU A 253 -7.49 -5.88 -27.98
N LEU A 254 -7.91 -5.51 -29.19
CA LEU A 254 -8.61 -6.45 -30.08
C LEU A 254 -7.62 -7.49 -30.60
N VAL A 255 -7.90 -8.76 -30.33
CA VAL A 255 -7.08 -9.91 -30.76
C VAL A 255 -7.53 -10.41 -32.13
N ALA A 256 -8.85 -10.58 -32.32
CA ALA A 256 -9.40 -11.09 -33.57
C ALA A 256 -10.86 -10.67 -33.77
N SER A 257 -11.30 -10.60 -35.03
CA SER A 257 -12.71 -10.50 -35.43
C SER A 257 -13.38 -11.87 -35.45
N ALA A 258 -13.20 -12.63 -34.38
CA ALA A 258 -13.80 -13.93 -34.13
C ALA A 258 -13.80 -14.20 -32.62
N ASP A 259 -14.49 -15.26 -32.18
CA ASP A 259 -14.43 -15.72 -30.80
C ASP A 259 -13.00 -16.08 -30.34
N CYS A 260 -12.70 -15.92 -29.05
CA CYS A 260 -11.37 -16.19 -28.51
C CYS A 260 -10.94 -17.65 -28.65
N ALA A 261 -11.88 -18.60 -28.61
CA ALA A 261 -11.60 -20.00 -28.90
C ALA A 261 -11.13 -20.23 -30.35
N ALA A 262 -11.62 -19.41 -31.29
CA ALA A 262 -11.18 -19.44 -32.69
C ALA A 262 -9.90 -18.62 -32.93
N ALA A 263 -9.60 -17.67 -32.04
CA ALA A 263 -8.46 -16.75 -32.11
C ALA A 263 -7.18 -17.28 -31.43
N ALA A 264 -7.22 -18.47 -30.80
CA ALA A 264 -6.05 -19.07 -30.18
C ALA A 264 -4.89 -19.18 -31.21
N PRO A 265 -3.77 -18.46 -31.02
CA PRO A 265 -2.68 -18.46 -31.98
C PRO A 265 -2.03 -19.83 -32.00
N GLY A 266 -2.21 -20.56 -33.11
CA GLY A 266 -1.54 -21.83 -33.37
C GLY A 266 -2.42 -22.96 -33.91
N CYS A 267 -3.75 -22.83 -33.87
CA CYS A 267 -4.66 -23.96 -34.18
C CYS A 267 -5.44 -23.83 -35.50
N ALA A 268 -5.14 -22.80 -36.31
CA ALA A 268 -5.62 -22.66 -37.68
C ALA A 268 -4.86 -23.63 -38.62
N ILE A 269 -4.96 -24.93 -38.35
CA ILE A 269 -4.35 -25.97 -39.17
C ILE A 269 -5.28 -26.28 -40.34
N ALA A 270 -4.87 -25.93 -41.56
CA ALA A 270 -5.54 -26.37 -42.77
C ALA A 270 -5.17 -27.83 -43.05
N CYS A 271 -6.14 -28.73 -43.01
CA CYS A 271 -5.91 -30.15 -43.24
C CYS A 271 -6.25 -30.56 -44.68
N PRO A 272 -5.43 -31.42 -45.31
CA PRO A 272 -5.77 -31.98 -46.61
C PRO A 272 -7.03 -32.86 -46.47
N ALA A 273 -7.92 -32.82 -47.46
CA ALA A 273 -9.13 -33.64 -47.52
C ALA A 273 -8.82 -35.09 -47.94
N VAL A 274 -7.74 -35.67 -47.42
CA VAL A 274 -7.33 -37.05 -47.65
C VAL A 274 -7.78 -37.90 -46.47
N TYR A 275 -8.50 -38.97 -46.75
CA TYR A 275 -8.97 -39.92 -45.73
C TYR A 275 -7.86 -40.94 -45.42
N GLN A 276 -7.22 -40.79 -44.27
CA GLN A 276 -6.19 -41.67 -43.70
C GLN A 276 -6.50 -41.80 -42.20
N PRO A 277 -7.56 -42.54 -41.84
CA PRO A 277 -8.19 -42.40 -40.53
C PRO A 277 -7.25 -42.77 -39.39
N VAL A 278 -7.48 -42.13 -38.25
CA VAL A 278 -6.75 -42.40 -37.00
C VAL A 278 -7.76 -42.65 -35.89
N CYS A 279 -7.65 -43.80 -35.24
CA CYS A 279 -8.38 -44.05 -34.01
C CYS A 279 -7.64 -43.43 -32.83
N ALA A 280 -8.32 -42.56 -32.07
CA ALA A 280 -7.75 -41.91 -30.89
C ALA A 280 -8.64 -42.11 -29.66
N LYS A 281 -8.00 -42.19 -28.50
CA LYS A 281 -8.61 -42.47 -27.20
C LYS A 281 -8.63 -41.25 -26.31
N TYR A 282 -9.77 -41.01 -25.69
CA TYR A 282 -9.99 -39.98 -24.69
C TYR A 282 -9.54 -40.48 -23.29
N PRO A 283 -9.19 -39.59 -22.33
CA PRO A 283 -8.79 -40.01 -20.99
C PRO A 283 -9.83 -40.86 -20.24
N ASN A 284 -11.13 -40.71 -20.55
CA ASN A 284 -12.19 -41.53 -19.95
C ASN A 284 -12.33 -42.94 -20.57
N GLY A 285 -11.55 -43.26 -21.61
CA GLY A 285 -11.59 -44.55 -22.30
C GLY A 285 -12.30 -44.55 -23.66
N ASN A 286 -13.07 -43.52 -24.01
CA ASN A 286 -13.83 -43.46 -25.26
C ASN A 286 -12.89 -43.38 -26.48
N LEU A 287 -13.31 -44.01 -27.57
CA LEU A 287 -12.60 -44.00 -28.84
C LEU A 287 -13.32 -43.09 -29.86
N GLN A 288 -12.55 -42.41 -30.71
CA GLN A 288 -13.05 -41.59 -31.79
C GLN A 288 -12.13 -41.67 -33.01
N THR A 289 -12.73 -41.86 -34.19
CA THR A 289 -12.05 -41.79 -35.48
C THR A 289 -11.89 -40.34 -35.94
N PHE A 290 -10.70 -39.97 -36.38
CA PHE A 290 -10.40 -38.73 -37.09
C PHE A 290 -10.07 -39.04 -38.54
N GLY A 291 -10.49 -38.20 -39.50
CA GLY A 291 -10.32 -38.46 -40.93
C GLY A 291 -8.86 -38.53 -41.37
N ASN A 292 -7.97 -37.84 -40.65
CA ASN A 292 -6.52 -37.98 -40.74
C ASN A 292 -5.80 -37.45 -39.50
N ARG A 293 -4.47 -37.66 -39.44
CA ARG A 293 -3.59 -37.17 -38.37
C ARG A 293 -3.68 -35.65 -38.18
N CYS A 294 -3.77 -34.90 -39.27
CA CYS A 294 -3.85 -33.44 -39.22
C CYS A 294 -5.14 -33.01 -38.49
N GLU A 295 -6.28 -33.63 -38.80
CA GLU A 295 -7.55 -33.34 -38.15
C GLU A 295 -7.53 -33.65 -36.65
N LEU A 296 -6.90 -34.76 -36.23
CA LEU A 296 -6.67 -35.06 -34.81
C LEU A 296 -5.83 -33.96 -34.12
N THR A 297 -4.72 -33.54 -34.75
CA THR A 297 -3.87 -32.48 -34.21
C THR A 297 -4.62 -31.15 -34.13
N ALA A 298 -5.37 -30.79 -35.17
CA ALA A 298 -6.20 -29.59 -35.20
C ALA A 298 -7.26 -29.62 -34.10
N PHE A 299 -7.90 -30.77 -33.88
CA PHE A 299 -8.86 -30.96 -32.82
C PHE A 299 -8.23 -30.79 -31.43
N ASN A 300 -7.13 -31.47 -31.14
CA ASN A 300 -6.42 -31.36 -29.86
C ASN A 300 -5.91 -29.94 -29.59
N CYS A 301 -5.44 -29.26 -30.64
CA CYS A 301 -5.02 -27.86 -30.54
C CYS A 301 -6.20 -26.94 -30.18
N LYS A 302 -7.35 -27.10 -30.86
CA LYS A 302 -8.57 -26.33 -30.58
C LYS A 302 -9.20 -26.66 -29.21
N ASN A 303 -8.93 -27.85 -28.68
CA ASN A 303 -9.53 -28.35 -27.45
C ASN A 303 -8.46 -28.81 -26.44
N PRO A 304 -7.64 -27.90 -25.87
CA PRO A 304 -6.55 -28.29 -24.97
C PRO A 304 -7.02 -28.92 -23.65
N ALA A 305 -8.26 -28.69 -23.25
CA ALA A 305 -8.89 -29.35 -22.09
C ALA A 305 -9.36 -30.79 -22.38
N ILE A 306 -9.43 -31.19 -23.66
CA ILE A 306 -10.04 -32.42 -24.16
C ILE A 306 -9.10 -33.02 -25.22
N THR A 307 -8.01 -33.63 -24.79
CA THR A 307 -6.99 -34.19 -25.69
C THR A 307 -7.21 -35.67 -25.95
N PHE A 308 -7.27 -36.06 -27.22
CA PHE A 308 -7.27 -37.46 -27.65
C PHE A 308 -5.85 -37.94 -27.96
N THR A 309 -5.52 -39.15 -27.53
CA THR A 309 -4.25 -39.80 -27.84
C THR A 309 -4.45 -40.85 -28.91
N ALA A 310 -3.69 -40.79 -30.00
CA ALA A 310 -3.77 -41.79 -31.05
C ALA A 310 -3.43 -43.20 -30.54
N VAL A 311 -4.26 -44.17 -30.90
CA VAL A 311 -4.09 -45.59 -30.53
C VAL A 311 -3.61 -46.39 -31.73
N THR A 312 -4.30 -46.29 -32.85
CA THR A 312 -3.99 -47.01 -34.09
C THR A 312 -4.25 -46.14 -35.31
N GLU A 313 -3.54 -46.44 -36.40
CA GLU A 313 -3.97 -46.01 -37.72
C GLU A 313 -5.17 -46.88 -38.15
N GLY A 314 -6.16 -46.28 -38.82
CA GLY A 314 -7.43 -46.93 -39.13
C GLY A 314 -8.60 -46.40 -38.28
N ASP A 315 -9.82 -46.75 -38.67
CA ASP A 315 -11.04 -46.46 -37.92
C ASP A 315 -11.06 -47.24 -36.59
N CYS A 316 -11.73 -46.69 -35.56
CA CYS A 316 -11.80 -47.35 -34.26
C CYS A 316 -12.56 -48.68 -34.24
N ASP A 317 -13.42 -48.93 -35.22
CA ASP A 317 -14.23 -50.15 -35.34
C ASP A 317 -13.66 -51.14 -36.38
N ALA A 318 -12.44 -50.90 -36.90
CA ALA A 318 -11.84 -51.69 -37.98
C ALA A 318 -10.84 -52.78 -37.53
N ASN A 319 -10.87 -53.23 -36.25
CA ASN A 319 -10.09 -54.38 -35.77
C ASN A 319 -10.90 -55.30 -34.85
#